data_AF-A0A328EQI6-F1
#
_entry.id   AF-A0A328EQI6-F1
#
_cell.length_a   1.000
_cell.length_b   1.000
_cell.length_c   1.000
_cell.angle_alpha   90.00
_cell.angle_beta   90.00
_cell.angle_gamma   90.00
#
_symmetry.space_group_name_H-M   'P 1'
#
loop_
_entity.id
_entity.type
_entity.pdbx_description
1 polymer ?
#
loop_
_entity_poly.entity_id
_entity_poly.type
_entity_poly.pdbx_seq_one_letter_code
_entity_poly.pdbx_strand_id
1 'polypeptide(L)'
;MNTLGKTPNESLQSLEKALKMAVERGTLLGLELKSGKHNHQLYFINTEADTAVVEKIKNGSLALPGLKEVTAEVITGKTGQPNIFKLYEQNIGLLTPMLADNLKEAEKLYPEEWIAEAIKEAVSLNKHNWRYIERILENWSSQGKNSGTHKGNTGETDKYKGQLYDHLVQR
;
A
#
# COMPACT_ATOMS: atom_id res chain seq x y z
N MET A 1 -9.69 -23.21 -18.96
CA MET A 1 -9.03 -22.26 -19.88
C MET A 1 -10.11 -21.38 -20.50
N ASN A 2 -10.27 -20.13 -20.05
CA ASN A 2 -11.18 -19.20 -20.71
C ASN A 2 -10.53 -18.80 -22.04
N THR A 3 -11.22 -19.09 -23.14
CA THR A 3 -10.84 -18.62 -24.47
C THR A 3 -10.93 -17.10 -24.50
N LEU A 4 -10.04 -16.46 -25.27
CA LEU A 4 -9.95 -15.01 -25.45
C LEU A 4 -11.17 -14.45 -26.23
N GLY A 5 -12.41 -14.83 -25.91
CA GLY A 5 -13.60 -14.42 -26.66
C GLY A 5 -13.77 -15.13 -28.02
N LYS A 6 -15.01 -15.14 -28.55
CA LYS A 6 -15.33 -15.68 -29.87
C LYS A 6 -15.33 -14.60 -30.96
N THR A 7 -15.32 -13.33 -30.55
CA THR A 7 -15.26 -12.17 -31.45
C THR A 7 -14.10 -11.24 -31.07
N PRO A 8 -13.54 -10.46 -32.01
CA PRO A 8 -12.44 -9.53 -31.73
C PRO A 8 -12.71 -8.56 -30.58
N ASN A 9 -13.98 -8.14 -30.42
CA ASN A 9 -14.39 -7.24 -29.35
C ASN A 9 -14.34 -7.91 -27.97
N GLU A 10 -14.79 -9.17 -27.87
CA GLU A 10 -14.70 -9.96 -26.64
C GLU A 10 -13.24 -10.29 -26.28
N SER A 11 -12.38 -10.51 -27.29
CA SER A 11 -10.95 -10.71 -27.11
C SER A 11 -10.27 -9.49 -26.51
N LEU A 12 -10.57 -8.30 -27.03
CA LEU A 12 -10.04 -7.04 -26.52
C LEU A 12 -10.49 -6.77 -25.09
N GLN A 13 -11.77 -6.96 -24.78
CA GLN A 13 -12.28 -6.82 -23.41
C GLN A 13 -11.61 -7.81 -22.43
N SER A 14 -11.39 -9.04 -22.88
CA SER A 14 -10.70 -10.05 -22.09
C SER A 14 -9.24 -9.68 -21.83
N LEU A 15 -8.56 -9.12 -22.83
CA LEU A 15 -7.19 -8.62 -22.72
C LEU A 15 -7.10 -7.41 -21.77
N GLU A 16 -7.94 -6.40 -21.94
CA GLU A 16 -8.00 -5.23 -21.06
C GLU A 16 -8.22 -5.62 -19.60
N LYS A 17 -9.16 -6.54 -19.36
CA LYS A 17 -9.42 -7.09 -18.02
C LYS A 17 -8.18 -7.81 -17.45
N ALA A 18 -7.51 -8.62 -18.26
CA ALA A 18 -6.30 -9.33 -17.83
C ALA A 18 -5.15 -8.38 -17.52
N LEU A 19 -4.94 -7.33 -18.32
CA LEU A 19 -3.93 -6.30 -18.09
C LEU A 19 -4.23 -5.50 -16.82
N LYS A 20 -5.50 -5.11 -16.60
CA LYS A 20 -5.93 -4.45 -15.37
C LYS A 20 -5.65 -5.30 -14.14
N MET A 21 -6.04 -6.57 -14.16
CA MET A 21 -5.72 -7.52 -13.08
C MET A 21 -4.21 -7.68 -12.87
N ALA A 22 -3.42 -7.66 -13.94
CA ALA A 22 -1.96 -7.78 -13.86
C ALA A 22 -1.28 -6.56 -13.22
N VAL A 23 -1.87 -5.39 -13.40
CA VAL A 23 -1.49 -4.15 -12.72
C VAL A 23 -1.94 -4.16 -11.26
N GLU A 24 -3.17 -4.57 -10.98
CA GLU A 24 -3.71 -4.70 -9.61
C GLU A 24 -2.90 -5.68 -8.74
N ARG A 25 -2.47 -6.80 -9.30
CA ARG A 25 -1.62 -7.77 -8.58
C ARG A 25 -0.15 -7.34 -8.48
N GLY A 26 0.23 -6.20 -9.06
CA GLY A 26 1.59 -5.68 -9.01
C GLY A 26 2.61 -6.47 -9.85
N THR A 27 2.19 -7.24 -10.85
CA THR A 27 3.15 -7.84 -11.81
C THR A 27 3.52 -6.87 -12.94
N LEU A 28 2.61 -5.97 -13.28
CA LEU A 28 2.81 -4.93 -14.25
C LEU A 28 2.65 -3.56 -13.59
N LEU A 29 3.35 -2.57 -14.13
CA LEU A 29 3.12 -1.15 -13.85
C LEU A 29 2.35 -0.59 -15.04
N GLY A 30 1.22 0.09 -14.80
CA GLY A 30 0.50 0.82 -15.83
C GLY A 30 0.84 2.30 -15.81
N LEU A 31 0.94 2.92 -16.98
CA LEU A 31 1.17 4.35 -17.14
C LEU A 31 0.24 4.91 -18.22
N GLU A 32 -0.62 5.84 -17.83
CA GLU A 32 -1.45 6.60 -18.76
C GLU A 32 -0.72 7.88 -19.16
N LEU A 33 -0.58 8.08 -20.47
CA LEU A 33 0.10 9.23 -21.05
C LEU A 33 -0.90 10.04 -21.85
N LYS A 34 -1.04 11.31 -21.54
CA LYS A 34 -1.79 12.25 -22.38
C LYS A 34 -0.79 13.02 -23.23
N SER A 35 -0.91 12.93 -24.54
CA SER A 35 -0.12 13.72 -25.49
C SER A 35 -1.08 14.43 -26.44
N GLY A 36 -1.24 15.74 -26.26
CA GLY A 36 -2.24 16.54 -26.97
C GLY A 36 -3.66 16.05 -26.74
N LYS A 37 -4.30 15.49 -27.79
CA LYS A 37 -5.67 14.94 -27.75
C LYS A 37 -5.72 13.41 -27.59
N HIS A 38 -4.58 12.73 -27.52
CA HIS A 38 -4.51 11.28 -27.50
C HIS A 38 -4.06 10.76 -26.13
N ASN A 39 -4.83 9.83 -25.59
CA ASN A 39 -4.45 9.06 -24.41
C ASN A 39 -3.77 7.76 -24.88
N HIS A 40 -2.61 7.47 -24.32
CA HIS A 40 -1.87 6.24 -24.55
C HIS A 40 -1.72 5.51 -23.23
N GLN A 41 -1.84 4.18 -23.27
CA GLN A 41 -1.65 3.33 -22.10
C GLN A 41 -0.41 2.47 -22.31
N LEU A 42 0.60 2.65 -21.47
CA LEU A 42 1.82 1.86 -21.46
C LEU A 42 1.80 0.90 -20.28
N TYR A 43 2.38 -0.27 -20.49
CA TYR A 43 2.55 -1.29 -19.46
C TYR A 43 4.02 -1.68 -19.37
N PHE A 44 4.56 -1.73 -18.16
CA PHE A 44 5.92 -2.15 -17.85
C PHE A 44 5.89 -3.35 -16.92
N ILE A 45 6.96 -4.12 -16.83
CA ILE A 45 7.07 -5.20 -15.85
C ILE A 45 7.39 -4.55 -14.51
N ASN A 46 6.81 -5.01 -13.40
CA ASN A 46 7.12 -4.45 -12.09
C ASN A 46 8.50 -4.93 -11.58
N THR A 47 9.57 -4.41 -12.19
CA THR A 47 10.96 -4.59 -11.77
C THR A 47 11.53 -3.25 -11.26
N GLU A 48 12.62 -3.29 -10.50
CA GLU A 48 13.28 -2.06 -10.02
C GLU A 48 13.76 -1.18 -11.18
N ALA A 49 14.28 -1.80 -12.25
CA ALA A 49 14.73 -1.11 -13.46
C ALA A 49 13.57 -0.38 -14.17
N ASP A 50 12.45 -1.07 -14.38
CA ASP A 50 11.26 -0.50 -15.02
C ASP A 50 10.58 0.56 -14.14
N THR A 51 10.63 0.39 -12.81
CA THR A 51 10.14 1.39 -11.86
C THR A 51 10.92 2.71 -12.01
N ALA A 52 12.25 2.65 -12.09
CA ALA A 52 13.08 3.82 -12.32
C ALA A 52 12.83 4.48 -13.69
N VAL A 53 12.47 3.70 -14.72
CA VAL A 53 12.08 4.23 -16.04
C VAL A 53 10.75 4.97 -15.94
N VAL A 54 9.74 4.39 -15.27
CA VAL A 54 8.43 5.03 -15.07
C VAL A 54 8.57 6.35 -14.31
N GLU A 55 9.42 6.41 -13.28
CA GLU A 55 9.70 7.66 -12.56
C GLU A 55 10.35 8.73 -13.44
N LYS A 56 11.30 8.35 -14.30
CA LYS A 56 11.94 9.26 -15.25
C LYS A 56 10.97 9.77 -16.33
N ILE A 57 9.98 8.96 -16.73
CA ILE A 57 8.92 9.42 -17.64
C ILE A 57 8.00 10.40 -16.90
N LYS A 58 7.62 10.07 -15.65
CA LYS A 58 6.73 10.89 -14.82
C LYS A 58 7.29 12.28 -14.54
N ASN A 59 8.59 12.37 -14.25
CA ASN A 59 9.24 13.65 -13.96
C ASN A 59 9.71 14.39 -15.23
N GLY A 60 9.40 13.88 -16.42
CA GLY A 60 9.75 14.48 -17.70
C GLY A 60 11.24 14.39 -18.06
N SER A 61 12.06 13.67 -17.28
CA SER A 61 13.50 13.50 -17.56
C SER A 61 13.77 12.53 -18.72
N LEU A 62 12.79 11.68 -19.06
CA LEU A 62 12.85 10.78 -20.20
C LEU A 62 11.74 11.10 -21.20
N ALA A 63 12.14 11.62 -22.37
CA ALA A 63 11.23 11.85 -23.49
C ALA A 63 10.98 10.53 -24.26
N LEU A 64 9.72 10.22 -24.51
CA LEU A 64 9.35 9.06 -25.32
C LEU A 64 9.35 9.46 -26.81
N PRO A 65 10.02 8.68 -27.68
CA PRO A 65 10.06 8.97 -29.10
C PRO A 65 8.65 9.06 -29.70
N GLY A 66 8.33 10.18 -30.35
CA GLY A 66 7.03 10.38 -31.01
C GLY A 66 5.91 10.97 -30.15
N LEU A 67 6.14 11.18 -28.85
CA LEU A 67 5.17 11.82 -27.96
C LEU A 67 5.68 13.21 -27.52
N LYS A 68 4.94 14.26 -27.84
CA LYS A 68 5.24 15.64 -27.42
C LYS A 68 4.32 16.04 -26.26
N GLU A 69 4.87 16.76 -25.28
CA GLU A 69 4.11 17.31 -24.15
C GLU A 69 3.29 16.23 -23.42
N VAL A 70 4.00 15.34 -22.74
CA VAL A 70 3.41 14.16 -22.12
C VAL A 70 3.15 14.43 -20.65
N THR A 71 1.89 14.35 -20.23
CA THR A 71 1.55 14.19 -18.81
C THR A 71 1.34 12.71 -18.53
N ALA A 72 2.07 12.19 -17.55
CA ALA A 72 2.07 10.78 -17.20
C ALA A 72 1.39 10.56 -15.84
N GLU A 73 0.30 9.81 -15.84
CA GLU A 73 -0.42 9.36 -14.64
C GLU A 73 -0.19 7.87 -14.48
N VAL A 74 0.37 7.45 -13.34
CA VAL A 74 0.57 6.01 -13.08
C VAL A 74 -0.80 5.37 -12.87
N ILE A 75 -1.13 4.35 -13.66
CA ILE A 75 -2.27 3.49 -13.43
C ILE A 75 -1.84 2.54 -12.32
N THR A 76 -1.90 3.03 -11.09
CA THR A 76 -1.65 2.20 -9.92
C THR A 76 -2.88 1.36 -9.69
N GLY A 77 -2.77 0.04 -9.88
CA GLY A 77 -3.72 -0.88 -9.29
C GLY A 77 -3.49 -0.88 -7.78
N LYS A 78 -4.17 0.01 -7.04
CA LYS A 78 -4.04 0.17 -5.58
C LYS A 78 -2.60 0.18 -5.00
N THR A 79 -1.56 0.47 -5.78
CA THR A 79 -0.18 0.60 -5.28
C THR A 79 0.14 2.00 -4.74
N GLY A 80 -0.90 2.81 -4.46
CA GLY A 80 -0.76 4.07 -3.73
C GLY A 80 -0.73 3.89 -2.21
N GLN A 81 -1.11 2.72 -1.68
CA GLN A 81 -0.92 2.40 -0.28
C GLN A 81 0.43 1.68 -0.14
N PRO A 82 1.36 2.17 0.71
CA PRO A 82 2.56 1.42 1.02
C PRO A 82 2.12 0.13 1.70
N ASN A 83 2.25 -1.00 0.99
CA ASN A 83 1.99 -2.33 1.53
C ASN A 83 2.59 -2.41 2.94
N ILE A 84 1.73 -2.48 3.95
CA ILE A 84 2.10 -2.38 5.37
C ILE A 84 3.15 -3.43 5.75
N PHE A 85 3.17 -4.58 5.09
CA PHE A 85 4.16 -5.64 5.28
C PHE A 85 5.54 -5.20 4.77
N LYS A 86 5.60 -4.61 3.58
CA LYS A 86 6.85 -4.05 3.03
C LYS A 86 7.36 -2.90 3.86
N LEU A 87 6.47 -2.02 4.34
CA LEU A 87 6.83 -0.90 5.21
C LEU A 87 7.39 -1.41 6.54
N TYR A 88 6.79 -2.45 7.11
CA TYR A 88 7.29 -3.11 8.31
C TYR A 88 8.69 -3.68 8.08
N GLU A 89 8.88 -4.48 7.04
CA GLU A 89 10.17 -5.12 6.74
C GLU A 89 11.31 -4.12 6.52
N GLN A 90 11.05 -3.04 5.80
CA GLN A 90 12.05 -2.03 5.47
C GLN A 90 12.52 -1.22 6.69
N ASN A 91 11.68 -1.05 7.71
CA ASN A 91 11.97 -0.14 8.82
C ASN A 91 12.22 -0.85 10.16
N ILE A 92 11.65 -2.04 10.37
CA ILE A 92 11.70 -2.75 11.66
C ILE A 92 12.60 -3.98 11.59
N GLY A 93 12.54 -4.73 10.49
CA GLY A 93 13.32 -5.95 10.29
C GLY A 93 12.46 -7.13 9.86
N LEU A 94 12.98 -8.34 10.03
CA LEU A 94 12.41 -9.55 9.45
C LEU A 94 10.95 -9.77 9.91
N LEU A 95 10.05 -9.90 8.95
CA LEU A 95 8.65 -10.20 9.22
C LEU A 95 8.51 -11.70 9.55
N THR A 96 8.42 -12.01 10.84
CA THR A 96 8.15 -13.38 11.28
C THR A 96 6.69 -13.75 11.01
N PRO A 97 6.35 -15.05 10.84
CA PRO A 97 4.97 -15.48 10.61
C PRO A 97 3.99 -14.95 11.67
N MET A 98 4.40 -14.93 12.94
CA MET A 98 3.58 -14.41 14.05
C MET A 98 3.30 -12.91 13.89
N LEU A 99 4.29 -12.12 13.46
CA LEU A 99 4.11 -10.69 13.19
C LEU A 99 3.26 -10.44 11.96
N ALA A 100 3.39 -11.28 10.93
CA ALA A 100 2.55 -11.20 9.73
C ALA A 100 1.07 -11.42 10.07
N ASP A 101 0.76 -12.36 10.96
CA ASP A 101 -0.62 -12.60 11.38
C ASP A 101 -1.17 -11.43 12.21
N ASN A 102 -0.37 -10.86 13.11
CA ASN A 102 -0.75 -9.64 13.83
C ASN A 102 -0.99 -8.45 12.87
N LEU A 103 -0.16 -8.30 11.83
CA LEU A 103 -0.33 -7.25 10.82
C LEU A 103 -1.64 -7.41 10.04
N LYS A 104 -1.99 -8.65 9.67
CA LYS A 104 -3.27 -8.97 9.02
C LYS A 104 -4.46 -8.71 9.93
N GLU A 105 -4.33 -8.95 11.24
CA GLU A 105 -5.36 -8.60 12.20
C GLU A 105 -5.54 -7.09 12.30
N ALA A 106 -4.45 -6.33 12.37
CA ALA A 106 -4.49 -4.88 12.34
C ALA A 106 -5.14 -4.33 11.06
N GLU A 107 -4.86 -4.90 9.89
CA GLU A 107 -5.48 -4.52 8.60
C GLU A 107 -7.01 -4.68 8.60
N LYS A 108 -7.55 -5.64 9.37
CA LYS A 108 -9.00 -5.82 9.51
C LYS A 108 -9.64 -4.78 10.44
N LEU A 109 -8.87 -4.27 11.40
CA LEU A 109 -9.35 -3.39 12.48
C LEU A 109 -9.14 -1.91 12.16
N TYR A 110 -8.10 -1.58 11.41
CA TYR A 110 -7.64 -0.21 11.18
C TYR A 110 -7.46 0.08 9.70
N PRO A 111 -7.71 1.34 9.26
CA PRO A 111 -7.33 1.78 7.92
C PRO A 111 -5.81 1.60 7.71
N GLU A 112 -5.43 1.18 6.50
CA GLU A 112 -4.02 0.94 6.15
C GLU A 112 -3.13 2.18 6.36
N GLU A 113 -3.67 3.38 6.11
CA GLU A 113 -3.00 4.66 6.38
C GLU A 113 -2.63 4.84 7.86
N TRP A 114 -3.47 4.36 8.78
CA TRP A 114 -3.18 4.41 10.21
C TRP A 114 -2.05 3.46 10.57
N ILE A 115 -2.06 2.24 10.02
CA ILE A 115 -1.01 1.27 10.26
C ILE A 115 0.33 1.82 9.73
N ALA A 116 0.32 2.39 8.53
CA ALA A 116 1.51 2.98 7.93
C ALA A 116 2.07 4.16 8.75
N GLU A 117 1.22 5.04 9.26
CA GLU A 117 1.66 6.15 10.10
C GLU A 117 2.13 5.71 11.49
N ALA A 118 1.47 4.72 12.10
CA ALA A 118 1.90 4.17 13.38
C ALA A 118 3.27 3.49 13.29
N ILE A 119 3.55 2.79 12.19
CA ILE A 119 4.88 2.25 11.90
C ILE A 119 5.92 3.37 11.81
N LYS A 120 5.62 4.44 11.06
CA LYS A 120 6.54 5.59 10.92
C LYS A 120 6.82 6.27 12.27
N GLU A 121 5.82 6.43 13.12
CA GLU A 121 5.98 7.03 14.46
C GLU A 121 6.78 6.12 15.40
N ALA A 122 6.58 4.81 15.33
CA ALA A 122 7.39 3.86 16.08
C ALA A 122 8.87 3.92 15.66
N VAL A 123 9.13 4.03 14.35
CA VAL A 123 10.47 4.08 13.76
C VAL A 123 11.19 5.38 14.12
N SER A 124 10.49 6.54 14.07
CA SER A 124 11.07 7.84 14.43
C SER A 124 11.48 7.91 15.90
N LEU A 125 10.78 7.17 16.77
CA LEU A 125 11.11 7.03 18.19
C LEU A 125 12.10 5.88 18.48
N ASN A 126 12.61 5.21 17.44
CA ASN A 126 13.49 4.04 17.52
C ASN A 126 12.87 2.90 18.37
N LYS A 127 11.54 2.75 18.30
CA LYS A 127 10.75 1.72 18.99
C LYS A 127 10.21 0.70 18.00
N HIS A 128 11.11 -0.11 17.44
CA HIS A 128 10.81 -1.11 16.41
C HIS A 128 10.12 -2.38 16.92
N ASN A 129 9.27 -2.28 17.94
CA ASN A 129 8.52 -3.43 18.46
C ASN A 129 7.04 -3.30 18.12
N TRP A 130 6.43 -4.41 17.69
CA TRP A 130 5.03 -4.45 17.28
C TRP A 130 4.08 -3.96 18.37
N ARG A 131 4.34 -4.34 19.62
CA ARG A 131 3.53 -3.94 20.78
C ARG A 131 3.44 -2.41 20.95
N TYR A 132 4.46 -1.67 20.53
CA TYR A 132 4.45 -0.21 20.54
C TYR A 132 3.53 0.35 19.45
N ILE A 133 3.60 -0.23 18.25
CA ILE A 133 2.75 0.12 17.10
C ILE A 133 1.28 -0.16 17.40
N GLU A 134 0.99 -1.33 17.97
CA GLU A 134 -0.35 -1.71 18.43
C GLU A 134 -0.92 -0.68 19.41
N ARG A 135 -0.11 -0.24 20.39
CA ARG A 135 -0.54 0.77 21.35
C ARG A 135 -0.80 2.14 20.73
N ILE A 136 -0.07 2.52 19.67
CA ILE A 136 -0.36 3.74 18.90
C ILE A 136 -1.74 3.60 18.22
N LEU A 137 -2.00 2.46 17.59
CA LEU A 137 -3.27 2.18 16.90
C LEU A 137 -4.46 2.16 17.86
N GLU A 138 -4.32 1.54 19.04
CA GLU A 138 -5.32 1.55 20.11
C GLU A 138 -5.63 2.96 20.60
N ASN A 139 -4.59 3.78 20.81
CA ASN A 139 -4.75 5.17 21.22
C ASN A 139 -5.48 5.99 20.16
N TRP A 140 -5.13 5.83 18.87
CA TRP A 140 -5.81 6.52 17.78
C TRP A 140 -7.26 6.08 17.61
N SER A 141 -7.55 4.79 17.84
CA SER A 141 -8.91 4.24 17.79
C SER A 141 -9.79 4.78 18.91
N SER A 142 -9.23 4.98 20.10
CA SER A 142 -9.97 5.44 21.28
C SER A 142 -10.08 6.97 21.41
N GLN A 143 -9.06 7.73 20.98
CA GLN A 143 -8.97 9.18 21.19
C GLN A 143 -9.04 10.01 19.90
N GLY A 144 -9.03 9.36 18.73
CA GLY A 144 -8.95 10.01 17.42
C GLY A 144 -7.52 10.40 17.04
N LYS A 145 -7.17 10.17 15.76
CA LYS A 145 -5.83 10.33 15.16
C LYS A 145 -5.14 11.68 15.41
N ASN A 146 -5.91 12.76 15.61
CA ASN A 146 -5.39 14.13 15.78
C ASN A 146 -5.03 14.53 17.22
N SER A 147 -5.14 13.63 18.19
CA SER A 147 -4.88 13.95 19.61
C SER A 147 -3.40 13.90 20.02
N GLY A 148 -2.49 13.54 19.11
CA GLY A 148 -1.12 13.14 19.45
C GLY A 148 0.02 14.04 18.98
N THR A 149 -0.15 15.36 18.86
CA THR A 149 1.04 16.23 18.82
C THR A 149 1.60 16.33 20.23
N HIS A 150 2.73 15.65 20.45
CA HIS A 150 3.57 15.65 21.65
C HIS A 150 3.06 16.44 22.86
N LYS A 151 2.52 15.71 23.84
CA LYS A 151 2.63 16.13 25.24
C LYS A 151 2.98 14.92 26.08
N GLY A 152 4.26 14.81 26.43
CA GLY A 152 4.68 13.89 27.46
C GLY A 152 3.92 14.22 28.75
N ASN A 153 3.28 13.21 29.34
CA ASN A 153 3.10 13.21 30.78
C ASN A 153 3.02 11.79 31.32
N THR A 154 3.86 11.55 32.31
CA THR A 154 3.82 10.45 33.26
C THR A 154 2.47 10.49 33.99
N GLY A 155 1.74 9.37 34.06
CA GLY A 155 0.49 9.32 34.82
C GLY A 155 -0.31 8.04 34.59
N GLU A 156 -0.02 7.04 35.41
CA GLU A 156 -0.95 6.16 36.11
C GLU A 156 -2.21 5.60 35.39
N THR A 157 -2.19 4.27 35.29
CA THR A 157 -3.27 3.29 35.17
C THR A 157 -4.69 3.77 34.87
N ASP A 158 -5.26 3.26 33.77
CA ASP A 158 -6.68 2.94 33.78
C ASP A 158 -6.89 1.45 33.46
N LYS A 159 -7.59 0.81 34.39
CA LYS A 159 -7.79 -0.62 34.51
C LYS A 159 -9.13 -0.93 33.83
N TYR A 160 -9.13 -1.91 32.93
CA TYR A 160 -10.29 -2.54 32.29
C TYR A 160 -10.99 -1.77 31.15
N LYS A 161 -10.66 -2.18 29.91
CA LYS A 161 -11.63 -2.59 28.87
C LYS A 161 -10.94 -3.69 28.04
N GLY A 162 -11.05 -4.99 28.29
CA GLY A 162 -12.23 -5.73 28.72
C GLY A 162 -13.17 -5.93 27.53
N GLN A 163 -12.76 -6.71 26.51
CA GLN A 163 -13.61 -7.60 25.66
C GLN A 163 -12.93 -8.15 24.38
N LEU A 164 -11.74 -7.71 23.96
CA LEU A 164 -11.23 -8.08 22.63
C LEU A 164 -10.36 -9.35 22.53
N TYR A 165 -10.11 -10.09 23.63
CA TYR A 165 -9.29 -11.32 23.60
C TYR A 165 -9.90 -12.51 24.36
N ASP A 166 -11.15 -12.42 24.81
CA ASP A 166 -11.82 -13.46 25.62
C ASP A 166 -12.20 -14.73 24.81
N HIS A 167 -12.04 -14.69 23.49
CA HIS A 167 -12.39 -15.79 22.58
C HIS A 167 -11.17 -16.61 22.12
N LEU A 168 -9.95 -16.24 22.53
CA LEU A 168 -8.70 -16.90 22.09
C LEU A 168 -8.13 -17.89 23.11
N VAL A 169 -8.86 -18.20 24.19
CA VAL A 169 -8.47 -19.25 25.13
C VAL A 169 -9.63 -20.19 25.41
N GLN A 170 -9.72 -21.28 24.65
CA GLN A 170 -10.30 -22.53 25.14
C GLN A 170 -9.37 -23.70 24.80
N ARG A 171 -9.12 -24.52 25.83
CA ARG A 171 -8.36 -25.77 25.80
C ARG A 171 -9.12 -26.88 25.07
#